data_AF-A0A940BPU7-F1
#
_entry.id   AF-A0A940BPU7-F1
#
_cell.length_a   1.000
_cell.length_b   1.000
_cell.length_c   1.000
_cell.angle_alpha   90.00
_cell.angle_beta   90.00
_cell.angle_gamma   90.00
#
_symmetry.space_group_name_H-M   'P 1'
#
loop_
_entity.id
_entity.type
_entity.pdbx_description
1 polymer ?
#
loop_
_entity_poly.entity_id
_entity_poly.type
_entity_poly.pdbx_seq_one_letter_code
_entity_poly.pdbx_strand_id
1 'polypeptide(L)'
;MTQEKALKIFKSLSDLSRLRIVQSLTQGEMYTELLAERLDLTPSTVSFHMKKLEDAGIVLSRKEQYYTVYSLDRDLLEESLLHVAASEADQADEQREREMRYRRKVIASFFEYGKLRSIPVQRKKKLICLEVIAENLVPGREYSEKELNAIIIPFHEDYCTIRRDMISEGILRREGNRYVRIR
;
A
#
# COMPACT_ATOMS: atom_id res chain seq x y z
N MET A 1 -8.48 -13.18 -9.80
CA MET A 1 -7.50 -12.90 -10.88
C MET A 1 -6.05 -12.90 -10.37
N THR A 2 -5.07 -13.37 -11.14
CA THR A 2 -3.62 -13.25 -10.82
C THR A 2 -3.08 -11.84 -11.11
N GLN A 3 -1.97 -11.43 -10.47
CA GLN A 3 -1.34 -10.12 -10.73
C GLN A 3 -0.91 -9.94 -12.19
N GLU A 4 -0.41 -11.00 -12.85
CA GLU A 4 -0.04 -10.95 -14.26
C GLU A 4 -1.23 -10.68 -15.18
N LYS A 5 -2.36 -11.37 -14.93
CA LYS A 5 -3.61 -11.16 -15.67
C LYS A 5 -4.13 -9.74 -15.44
N ALA A 6 -4.06 -9.23 -14.22
CA ALA A 6 -4.41 -7.86 -13.90
C ALA A 6 -3.53 -6.82 -14.62
N LEU A 7 -2.21 -7.02 -14.65
CA LEU A 7 -1.30 -6.15 -15.40
C LEU A 7 -1.64 -6.10 -16.88
N LYS A 8 -2.04 -7.24 -17.47
CA LYS A 8 -2.50 -7.30 -18.87
C LYS A 8 -3.76 -6.47 -19.08
N ILE A 9 -4.73 -6.56 -18.17
CA ILE A 9 -5.96 -5.77 -18.20
C ILE A 9 -5.64 -4.28 -18.07
N PHE A 10 -4.88 -3.85 -17.06
CA PHE A 10 -4.56 -2.44 -16.87
C PHE A 10 -3.79 -1.86 -18.05
N LYS A 11 -2.81 -2.58 -18.61
CA LYS A 11 -2.13 -2.15 -19.84
C LYS A 11 -3.08 -2.01 -21.01
N SER A 12 -4.07 -2.89 -21.12
CA SER A 12 -5.12 -2.77 -22.13
C SER A 12 -6.00 -1.55 -21.85
N LEU A 13 -6.41 -1.30 -20.61
CA LEU A 13 -7.26 -0.14 -20.28
C LEU A 13 -6.55 1.23 -20.26
N SER A 14 -5.21 1.27 -20.23
CA SER A 14 -4.41 2.52 -20.26
C SER A 14 -4.39 3.21 -21.63
N ASP A 15 -5.55 3.40 -22.25
CA ASP A 15 -5.75 4.02 -23.55
C ASP A 15 -7.16 4.61 -23.63
N LEU A 16 -7.25 5.89 -23.98
CA LEU A 16 -8.52 6.63 -23.95
C LEU A 16 -9.57 6.04 -24.90
N SER A 17 -9.18 5.62 -26.10
CA SER A 17 -10.10 5.02 -27.07
C SER A 17 -10.61 3.67 -26.55
N ARG A 18 -9.75 2.85 -25.93
CA ARG A 18 -10.17 1.57 -25.32
C ARG A 18 -11.10 1.78 -24.12
N LEU A 19 -10.87 2.79 -23.30
CA LEU A 19 -11.80 3.15 -22.21
C LEU A 19 -13.17 3.57 -22.75
N ARG A 20 -13.20 4.36 -23.84
CA ARG A 20 -14.47 4.77 -24.48
C ARG A 20 -15.21 3.60 -25.14
N ILE A 21 -14.48 2.64 -25.71
CA ILE A 21 -15.05 1.38 -26.20
C ILE A 21 -15.70 0.61 -25.05
N VAL A 22 -14.97 0.38 -23.96
CA VAL A 22 -15.49 -0.32 -22.78
C VAL A 22 -16.71 0.41 -22.22
N GLN A 23 -16.64 1.74 -22.09
CA GLN A 23 -17.77 2.57 -21.67
C GLN A 23 -18.99 2.37 -22.58
N SER A 24 -18.80 2.32 -23.91
CA SER A 24 -19.90 2.09 -24.84
C SER A 24 -20.53 0.72 -24.63
N LEU A 25 -19.71 -0.32 -24.49
CA LEU A 25 -20.18 -1.69 -24.26
C LEU A 25 -20.84 -1.91 -22.89
N THR A 26 -20.66 -1.00 -21.92
CA THR A 26 -21.45 -1.05 -20.66
C THR A 26 -22.94 -0.85 -20.90
N GLN A 27 -23.31 -0.15 -21.98
CA GLN A 27 -24.69 0.17 -22.34
C GLN A 27 -25.38 -0.94 -23.14
N GLY A 28 -24.63 -1.93 -23.60
CA GLY A 28 -25.14 -3.02 -24.42
C GLY A 28 -24.09 -3.53 -25.41
N GLU A 29 -24.40 -4.66 -26.03
CA GLU A 29 -23.55 -5.27 -27.03
C GLU A 29 -23.57 -4.45 -28.33
N MET A 30 -22.42 -4.36 -29.01
CA MET A 30 -22.29 -3.51 -30.20
C MET A 30 -21.41 -4.18 -31.25
N TYR A 31 -21.68 -3.89 -32.53
CA TYR A 31 -20.84 -4.31 -33.64
C TYR A 31 -19.81 -3.23 -34.03
N THR A 32 -18.79 -3.62 -34.78
CA THR A 32 -17.62 -2.77 -35.11
C THR A 32 -18.02 -1.41 -35.69
N GLU A 33 -18.89 -1.39 -36.68
CA GLU A 33 -19.26 -0.19 -37.42
C GLU A 33 -20.07 0.80 -36.56
N LEU A 34 -20.92 0.30 -35.65
CA LEU A 34 -21.63 1.15 -34.70
C LEU A 34 -20.67 1.82 -33.70
N LEU A 35 -19.67 1.08 -33.22
CA LEU A 35 -18.65 1.62 -32.33
C LEU A 35 -17.75 2.63 -33.04
N ALA A 36 -17.42 2.38 -34.31
CA ALA A 36 -16.65 3.30 -35.14
C ALA A 36 -17.37 4.65 -35.27
N GLU A 37 -18.65 4.62 -35.63
CA GLU A 37 -19.50 5.81 -35.72
C GLU A 37 -19.60 6.54 -34.37
N ARG A 38 -19.91 5.81 -33.29
CA ARG A 38 -20.14 6.38 -31.96
C ARG A 38 -18.90 7.07 -31.37
N LEU A 39 -17.72 6.61 -31.75
CA LEU A 39 -16.45 7.08 -31.20
C LEU A 39 -15.70 8.03 -32.14
N ASP A 40 -16.26 8.33 -33.32
CA ASP A 40 -15.61 9.08 -34.39
C ASP A 40 -14.24 8.47 -34.76
N LEU A 41 -14.25 7.16 -35.00
CA LEU A 41 -13.08 6.35 -35.34
C LEU A 41 -13.32 5.54 -36.61
N THR A 42 -12.26 5.08 -37.26
CA THR A 42 -12.40 4.14 -38.38
C THR A 42 -12.69 2.71 -37.88
N PRO A 43 -13.41 1.88 -38.66
CA PRO A 43 -13.64 0.47 -38.31
C PRO A 43 -12.34 -0.33 -38.10
N SER A 44 -11.27 0.00 -38.84
CA SER A 44 -9.96 -0.63 -38.67
C SER A 44 -9.30 -0.24 -37.33
N THR A 45 -9.43 1.02 -36.92
CA THR A 45 -8.99 1.48 -35.59
C THR A 45 -9.75 0.78 -34.47
N VAL A 46 -11.08 0.66 -34.58
CA VAL A 46 -11.89 -0.08 -33.60
C VAL A 46 -11.48 -1.55 -33.55
N SER A 47 -11.32 -2.21 -34.70
CA SER A 47 -10.90 -3.62 -34.75
C SER A 47 -9.52 -3.84 -34.10
N PHE A 48 -8.59 -2.90 -34.29
CA PHE A 48 -7.29 -2.93 -33.63
C PHE A 48 -7.40 -2.82 -32.10
N HIS A 49 -8.27 -1.94 -31.62
CA HIS A 49 -8.54 -1.81 -30.18
C HIS A 49 -9.24 -3.05 -29.61
N MET A 50 -10.20 -3.61 -30.35
CA MET A 50 -10.91 -4.83 -29.94
C MET A 50 -9.98 -6.01 -29.76
N LYS A 51 -9.06 -6.24 -30.69
CA LYS A 51 -8.07 -7.32 -30.55
C LYS A 51 -7.30 -7.24 -29.23
N LYS A 52 -6.88 -6.04 -28.81
CA LYS A 52 -6.17 -5.84 -27.53
C LYS A 52 -7.06 -6.05 -26.31
N LEU A 53 -8.35 -5.71 -26.42
CA LEU A 53 -9.32 -5.92 -25.34
C LEU A 53 -9.70 -7.39 -25.22
N GLU A 54 -9.86 -8.10 -26.34
CA GLU A 54 -10.07 -9.55 -26.41
C GLU A 54 -8.85 -10.32 -25.89
N ASP A 55 -7.64 -9.95 -26.31
CA ASP A 55 -6.40 -10.54 -25.80
C ASP A 55 -6.30 -10.41 -24.28
N ALA A 56 -6.81 -9.31 -23.70
CA ALA A 56 -6.86 -9.07 -22.26
C ALA A 56 -8.05 -9.74 -21.55
N GLY A 57 -8.98 -10.35 -22.30
CA GLY A 57 -10.20 -10.98 -21.79
C GLY A 57 -11.30 -9.99 -21.37
N ILE A 58 -11.14 -8.69 -21.67
CA ILE A 58 -12.10 -7.65 -21.26
C ILE A 58 -13.36 -7.69 -22.14
N VAL A 59 -13.16 -8.02 -23.41
CA VAL A 59 -14.21 -8.07 -24.43
C VAL A 59 -14.31 -9.50 -24.96
N LEU A 60 -15.54 -9.95 -25.14
CA LEU A 60 -15.89 -11.17 -25.84
C LEU A 60 -16.45 -10.80 -27.22
N SER A 61 -16.20 -11.62 -28.22
CA SER A 61 -16.78 -11.47 -29.55
C SER A 61 -17.56 -12.70 -29.96
N ARG A 62 -18.61 -12.48 -30.74
CA ARG A 62 -19.36 -13.53 -31.43
C ARG A 62 -19.65 -13.12 -32.87
N LYS A 63 -19.78 -14.12 -33.74
CA LYS A 63 -20.26 -13.91 -35.10
C LYS A 63 -21.78 -14.01 -35.13
N GLU A 64 -22.43 -12.98 -35.64
CA GLU A 64 -23.87 -12.92 -35.80
C GLU A 64 -24.20 -12.49 -37.23
N GLN A 65 -24.56 -13.47 -38.06
CA GLN A 65 -24.74 -13.31 -39.52
C GLN A 65 -23.50 -12.64 -40.16
N TYR A 66 -23.65 -11.38 -40.59
CA TYR A 66 -22.61 -10.59 -41.25
C TYR A 66 -21.75 -9.79 -40.26
N TYR A 67 -22.18 -9.67 -39.00
CA TYR A 67 -21.56 -8.80 -38.01
C TYR A 67 -20.66 -9.56 -37.04
N THR A 68 -19.65 -8.85 -36.54
CA THR A 68 -18.94 -9.25 -35.31
C THR A 68 -19.50 -8.40 -34.19
N VAL A 69 -20.17 -9.05 -33.24
CA VAL A 69 -20.80 -8.37 -32.10
C VAL A 69 -19.94 -8.58 -30.86
N TYR A 70 -19.69 -7.50 -30.14
CA TYR A 70 -18.84 -7.46 -28.96
C TYR A 70 -19.67 -7.24 -27.69
N SER A 71 -19.26 -7.90 -26.60
CA SER A 71 -19.80 -7.72 -25.26
C SER A 71 -18.67 -7.63 -24.23
N LEU A 72 -18.95 -7.12 -23.03
CA LEU A 72 -17.98 -7.12 -21.93
C LEU A 72 -18.03 -8.45 -21.18
N ASP A 73 -16.86 -8.94 -20.77
CA ASP A 73 -16.76 -9.91 -19.69
C ASP A 73 -17.00 -9.18 -18.36
N ARG A 74 -18.25 -9.20 -17.89
CA ARG A 74 -18.67 -8.47 -16.68
C ARG A 74 -18.09 -9.08 -15.42
N ASP A 75 -18.02 -10.41 -15.36
CA ASP A 75 -17.47 -11.12 -14.20
C ASP A 75 -16.01 -10.72 -13.96
N LEU A 76 -15.24 -10.55 -15.05
CA LEU A 76 -13.87 -10.06 -14.97
C LEU A 76 -13.77 -8.62 -14.48
N LEU A 77 -14.67 -7.74 -14.93
CA LEU A 77 -14.67 -6.31 -14.57
C LEU A 77 -15.23 -6.02 -13.18
N GLU A 78 -16.03 -6.93 -12.63
CA GLU A 78 -16.57 -6.83 -11.26
C GLU A 78 -15.57 -7.29 -10.19
N GLU A 79 -14.43 -7.89 -10.56
CA GLU A 79 -13.35 -8.17 -9.60
C GLU A 79 -12.82 -6.87 -8.97
N SER A 80 -12.76 -6.83 -7.63
CA SER A 80 -12.27 -5.68 -6.88
C SER A 80 -10.77 -5.43 -7.12
N LEU A 81 -10.40 -4.17 -7.36
CA LEU A 81 -8.99 -3.74 -7.44
C LEU A 81 -8.21 -4.10 -6.16
N LEU A 82 -8.87 -4.14 -5.00
CA LEU A 82 -8.24 -4.55 -3.74
C LEU A 82 -7.90 -6.05 -3.73
N HIS A 83 -8.75 -6.89 -4.33
CA HIS A 83 -8.50 -8.32 -4.44
C HIS A 83 -7.30 -8.59 -5.35
N VAL A 84 -7.17 -7.81 -6.43
CA VAL A 84 -6.04 -7.86 -7.36
C VAL A 84 -4.72 -7.39 -6.72
N ALA A 85 -4.80 -6.37 -5.87
CA ALA A 85 -3.64 -5.78 -5.20
C ALA A 85 -3.22 -6.55 -3.93
N ALA A 86 -4.10 -7.37 -3.37
CA ALA A 86 -3.77 -8.20 -2.21
C ALA A 86 -2.68 -9.20 -2.59
N SER A 87 -1.56 -9.15 -1.86
CA SER A 87 -0.44 -10.07 -2.04
C SER A 87 -0.73 -11.43 -1.43
N GLU A 88 -0.19 -12.48 -2.03
CA GLU A 88 -0.12 -13.81 -1.41
C GLU A 88 0.76 -13.78 -0.15
N ALA A 89 0.51 -14.68 0.80
CA ALA A 89 1.10 -14.70 2.14
C ALA A 89 2.65 -14.68 2.14
N ASP A 90 3.29 -15.29 1.14
CA ASP A 90 4.75 -15.39 1.03
C ASP A 90 5.44 -14.01 0.86
N GLN A 91 4.78 -13.05 0.21
CA GLN A 91 5.33 -11.70 0.07
C GLN A 91 5.32 -10.93 1.41
N ALA A 92 4.42 -11.27 2.33
CA ALA A 92 4.32 -10.62 3.63
C ALA A 92 5.50 -10.98 4.55
N ASP A 93 6.02 -12.21 4.46
CA ASP A 93 7.17 -12.65 5.23
C ASP A 93 8.45 -11.95 4.78
N GLU A 94 8.74 -11.94 3.47
CA GLU A 94 9.89 -11.20 2.94
C GLU A 94 9.83 -9.70 3.26
N GLN A 95 8.65 -9.10 3.20
CA GLN A 95 8.46 -7.69 3.50
C GLN A 95 8.79 -7.39 4.98
N ARG A 96 8.34 -8.25 5.90
CA ARG A 96 8.68 -8.16 7.32
C ARG A 96 10.20 -8.27 7.54
N GLU A 97 10.88 -9.17 6.83
CA GLU A 97 12.34 -9.28 6.91
C GLU A 97 13.08 -8.02 6.42
N ARG A 98 12.62 -7.43 5.31
CA ARG A 98 13.16 -6.17 4.77
C ARG A 98 13.02 -5.03 5.78
N GLU A 99 11.86 -4.92 6.44
CA GLU A 99 11.60 -3.93 7.48
C GLU A 99 12.48 -4.15 8.72
N MET A 100 12.62 -5.39 9.18
CA MET A 100 13.52 -5.73 10.29
C MET A 100 14.97 -5.36 9.97
N ARG A 101 15.43 -5.61 8.75
CA ARG A 101 16.78 -5.23 8.29
C ARG A 101 16.97 -3.72 8.32
N TYR A 102 15.99 -2.95 7.85
CA TYR A 102 16.03 -1.49 7.93
C TYR A 102 16.09 -1.01 9.38
N ARG A 103 15.24 -1.57 10.26
CA ARG A 103 15.22 -1.25 11.70
C ARG A 103 16.58 -1.52 12.34
N ARG A 104 17.18 -2.68 12.10
CA ARG A 104 18.53 -3.03 12.60
C ARG A 104 19.59 -2.03 12.11
N LYS A 105 19.55 -1.66 10.83
CA LYS A 105 20.47 -0.66 10.26
C LYS A 105 20.33 0.70 10.94
N VAL A 106 19.10 1.14 11.21
CA VAL A 106 18.85 2.39 11.96
C VAL A 106 19.43 2.27 13.36
N ILE A 107 19.11 1.20 14.10
CA ILE A 107 19.62 0.99 15.46
C ILE A 107 21.15 1.02 15.48
N ALA A 108 21.82 0.27 14.60
CA ALA A 108 23.27 0.24 14.51
C ALA A 108 23.91 1.61 14.16
N SER A 109 23.16 2.52 13.54
CA SER A 109 23.66 3.86 13.21
C SER A 109 23.58 4.84 14.39
N PHE A 110 22.59 4.67 15.27
CA PHE A 110 22.30 5.62 16.35
C PHE A 110 22.67 5.10 17.75
N PHE A 111 22.74 3.79 17.94
CA PHE A 111 23.15 3.17 19.20
C PHE A 111 24.59 2.70 19.12
N GLU A 112 25.34 2.95 20.19
CA GLU A 112 26.67 2.42 20.42
C GLU A 112 26.79 1.96 21.87
N TYR A 113 27.25 0.72 22.11
CA TYR A 113 27.35 0.14 23.45
C TYR A 113 26.07 0.26 24.30
N GLY A 114 24.90 0.21 23.66
CA GLY A 114 23.60 0.36 24.33
C GLY A 114 23.17 1.81 24.62
N LYS A 115 24.00 2.81 24.29
CA LYS A 115 23.67 4.23 24.42
C LYS A 115 23.27 4.83 23.09
N LEU A 116 22.24 5.66 23.09
CA LEU A 116 21.85 6.47 21.96
C LEU A 116 22.85 7.63 21.82
N ARG A 117 23.58 7.70 20.72
CA ARG A 117 24.58 8.76 20.48
C ARG A 117 23.93 10.11 20.16
N SER A 118 22.83 10.09 19.41
CA SER A 118 22.08 11.27 19.07
C SER A 118 20.62 10.94 18.81
N ILE A 119 19.72 11.84 19.19
CA ILE A 119 18.29 11.72 18.89
C ILE A 119 18.08 12.01 17.40
N PRO A 120 17.54 11.07 16.60
CA PRO A 120 17.34 11.31 15.18
C PRO A 120 16.38 12.48 14.92
N VAL A 121 16.73 13.36 13.99
CA VAL A 121 15.85 14.46 13.55
C VAL A 121 14.64 13.91 12.76
N GLN A 122 14.85 12.85 11.97
CA GLN A 122 13.81 12.24 11.15
C GLN A 122 12.84 11.42 12.02
N ARG A 123 11.56 11.84 12.04
CA ARG A 123 10.50 11.26 12.89
C ARG A 123 10.46 9.72 12.89
N LYS A 124 10.50 9.09 11.71
CA LYS A 124 10.43 7.61 11.61
C LYS A 124 11.63 6.89 12.24
N LYS A 125 12.85 7.45 12.12
CA LYS A 125 14.06 6.89 12.75
C LYS A 125 14.06 7.13 14.25
N LYS A 126 13.58 8.30 14.68
CA LYS A 126 13.38 8.63 16.08
C LYS A 126 12.46 7.61 16.75
N LEU A 127 11.30 7.34 16.14
CA LEU A 127 10.34 6.35 16.64
C LEU A 127 10.99 4.98 16.87
N ILE A 128 11.79 4.50 15.91
CA ILE A 128 12.55 3.23 16.04
C ILE A 128 13.45 3.27 17.29
N CYS A 129 14.17 4.36 17.52
CA CYS A 129 15.07 4.49 18.65
C CYS A 129 14.31 4.58 19.98
N LEU A 130 13.19 5.31 20.02
CA LEU A 130 12.35 5.42 21.21
C LEU A 130 11.70 4.08 21.58
N GLU A 131 11.26 3.30 20.59
CA GLU A 131 10.70 1.96 20.81
C GLU A 131 11.74 1.02 21.45
N VAL A 132 13.01 1.06 21.02
CA VAL A 132 14.10 0.28 21.66
C VAL A 132 14.28 0.67 23.13
N ILE A 133 14.22 1.96 23.47
CA ILE A 133 14.30 2.39 24.87
C ILE A 133 13.07 1.91 25.64
N ALA A 134 11.88 2.03 25.03
CA ALA A 134 10.61 1.63 25.63
C ALA A 134 10.47 0.12 25.86
N GLU A 135 11.26 -0.74 25.21
CA GLU A 135 11.34 -2.18 25.52
C GLU A 135 11.75 -2.43 26.98
N ASN A 136 12.40 -1.48 27.64
CA ASN A 136 12.77 -1.53 29.06
C ASN A 136 11.62 -1.09 30.00
N LEU A 137 10.46 -0.72 29.44
CA LEU A 137 9.25 -0.34 30.17
C LEU A 137 8.21 -1.44 30.04
N VAL A 138 7.62 -1.81 31.19
CA VAL A 138 6.56 -2.81 31.29
C VAL A 138 5.23 -2.17 30.84
N PRO A 139 4.55 -2.74 29.83
CA PRO A 139 3.23 -2.25 29.40
C PRO A 139 2.22 -2.25 30.55
N GLY A 140 1.41 -1.19 30.64
CA GLY A 140 0.38 -1.07 31.68
C GLY A 140 0.89 -0.76 33.10
N ARG A 141 2.21 -0.79 33.35
CA ARG A 141 2.78 -0.34 34.63
C ARG A 141 2.81 1.19 34.69
N GLU A 142 2.41 1.72 35.84
CA GLU A 142 2.59 3.14 36.16
C GLU A 142 4.01 3.41 36.67
N TYR A 143 4.64 4.42 36.09
CA TYR A 143 5.95 4.93 36.47
C TYR A 143 5.79 6.35 36.99
N SER A 144 6.41 6.65 38.13
CA SER A 144 6.68 8.04 38.51
C SER A 144 7.72 8.65 37.57
N GLU A 145 7.80 9.98 37.56
CA GLU A 145 8.82 10.70 36.79
C GLU A 145 10.26 10.25 37.14
N LYS A 146 10.53 10.02 38.43
CA LYS A 146 11.84 9.57 38.92
C LYS A 146 12.19 8.18 38.40
N GLU A 147 11.24 7.25 38.46
CA GLU A 147 11.44 5.88 37.96
C GLU A 147 11.64 5.89 36.44
N LEU A 148 10.84 6.66 35.71
CA LEU A 148 10.97 6.76 34.26
C LEU A 148 12.34 7.34 33.85
N ASN A 149 12.79 8.40 34.52
CA ASN A 149 14.10 8.98 34.26
C ASN A 149 15.23 7.99 34.53
N ALA A 150 15.14 7.21 35.63
CA ALA A 150 16.14 6.19 35.95
C ALA A 150 16.26 5.11 34.86
N ILE A 151 15.19 4.85 34.12
CA ILE A 151 15.18 3.89 32.99
C ILE A 151 15.73 4.52 31.71
N ILE A 152 15.50 5.82 31.48
CA ILE A 152 15.95 6.50 30.25
C ILE A 152 17.42 6.95 30.33
N ILE A 153 17.89 7.39 31.49
CA ILE A 153 19.26 7.93 31.70
C ILE A 153 20.37 6.99 31.18
N PRO A 154 20.32 5.65 31.38
CA PRO A 154 21.31 4.75 30.83
C PRO A 154 21.46 4.83 29.30
N PHE A 155 20.40 5.25 28.59
CA PHE A 155 20.38 5.33 27.13
C PHE A 155 20.82 6.70 26.60
N HIS A 156 20.46 7.81 27.25
CA HIS A 156 20.81 9.15 26.78
C HIS A 156 20.71 10.20 27.90
N GLU A 157 21.62 11.18 27.90
CA GLU A 157 21.67 12.25 28.90
C GLU A 157 20.49 13.23 28.78
N ASP A 158 20.06 13.51 27.56
CA ASP A 158 18.81 14.24 27.29
C ASP A 158 17.55 13.35 27.46
N TYR A 159 17.37 12.84 28.68
CA TYR A 159 16.19 12.03 29.04
C TYR A 159 14.90 12.85 29.02
N CYS A 160 14.99 14.17 29.20
CA CYS A 160 13.85 15.09 29.13
C CYS A 160 13.25 15.12 27.73
N THR A 161 14.07 15.25 26.69
CA THR A 161 13.62 15.22 25.30
C THR A 161 13.08 13.85 24.93
N ILE A 162 13.76 12.76 25.31
CA ILE A 162 13.28 11.39 25.04
C ILE A 162 11.91 11.16 25.67
N ARG A 163 11.72 11.52 26.93
CA ARG A 163 10.44 11.40 27.62
C ARG A 163 9.34 12.22 26.93
N ARG A 164 9.65 13.46 26.54
CA ARG A 164 8.70 14.31 25.81
C ARG A 164 8.33 13.71 24.45
N ASP A 165 9.32 13.20 23.73
CA ASP A 165 9.13 12.59 22.42
C ASP A 165 8.36 11.25 22.52
N MET A 166 8.56 10.48 23.59
CA MET A 166 7.76 9.28 23.85
C MET A 166 6.28 9.59 24.09
N ILE A 167 5.97 10.73 24.73
CA ILE A 167 4.59 11.18 24.90
C ILE A 167 4.03 11.68 23.57
N SER A 168 4.79 12.49 22.82
CA SER A 168 4.33 13.07 21.55
C SER A 168 4.10 12.00 20.48
N GLU A 169 4.87 10.92 20.48
CA GLU A 169 4.70 9.77 19.58
C GLU A 169 3.70 8.73 20.11
N GLY A 170 3.09 8.96 21.27
CA GLY A 170 2.08 8.07 21.85
C GLY A 170 2.62 6.71 22.32
N ILE A 171 3.91 6.64 22.67
CA ILE A 171 4.51 5.47 23.32
C ILE A 171 4.14 5.47 24.82
N LEU A 172 4.15 6.67 25.42
CA LEU A 172 3.76 6.90 26.81
C LEU A 172 2.53 7.77 26.90
N ARG A 173 1.63 7.42 27.81
CA ARG A 173 0.53 8.29 28.26
C ARG A 173 0.92 8.91 29.61
N ARG A 174 0.65 10.21 29.77
CA ARG A 174 0.83 10.92 31.03
C ARG A 174 -0.53 11.23 31.65
N GLU A 175 -0.76 10.77 32.88
CA GLU A 175 -1.92 11.09 33.70
C GLU A 175 -1.44 11.73 35.01
N GLY A 176 -1.55 13.06 35.09
CA GLY A 176 -0.95 13.84 36.19
C GLY A 176 0.58 13.65 36.26
N ASN A 177 1.04 12.98 37.32
CA ASN A 177 2.47 12.70 37.59
C ASN A 177 2.85 11.23 37.34
N ARG A 178 1.99 10.45 36.66
CA ARG A 178 2.23 9.06 36.31
C ARG A 178 2.38 8.90 34.79
N TYR A 179 3.24 7.97 34.41
CA TYR A 179 3.52 7.60 33.02
C TYR A 179 3.21 6.13 32.82
N VAL A 180 2.51 5.79 31.74
CA VAL A 180 2.16 4.41 31.41
C VAL A 180 2.53 4.13 29.96
N ARG A 181 3.20 3.00 29.71
CA ARG A 181 3.47 2.51 28.36
C ARG A 181 2.19 1.92 27.76
N ILE A 182 1.81 2.45 26.60
CA ILE A 182 0.57 2.09 25.89
C ILE A 182 0.82 1.35 24.56
N ARG A 183 2.06 1.37 24.05
CA ARG A 183 2.48 0.74 22.80
C ARG A 183 3.79 -0.02 22.98
#